data_AF-A0A2N2AT23-F1
#
_entry.id   AF-A0A2N2AT23-F1
#
_cell.length_a   1.000
_cell.length_b   1.000
_cell.length_c   1.000
_cell.angle_alpha   90.00
_cell.angle_beta   90.00
_cell.angle_gamma   90.00
#
_symmetry.space_group_name_H-M   'P 1'
#
loop_
_entity.id
_entity.type
_entity.pdbx_description
1 polymer ?
#
loop_
_entity_poly.entity_id
_entity_poly.type
_entity_poly.pdbx_seq_one_letter_code
_entity_poly.pdbx_strand_id
1 'polypeptide(L)'
;GPYQNVKFIPTGGIDINNLNDYLSLPNVIACGGSWLVAPKLINSEKFKEIEELAFKTVSTILDFSLSHIGINMKNKEVAMKNASEIFKLFGFPINIGKSSIFNGKEFEWMKKPFLGRNGHIAIGTRNVEAAIAFLERRGIAFKEETRKEKNDELVAIYLDIELGDFAFHLVKKR
;
A
#
# COMPACT_ATOMS: atom_id res chain seq x y z
N GLY A 1 28.45 5.40 -2.54
CA GLY A 1 29.65 4.62 -2.19
C GLY A 1 30.60 4.52 -3.38
N PRO A 2 31.80 3.96 -3.22
CA PRO A 2 32.87 3.95 -4.25
C PRO A 2 32.54 3.13 -5.52
N TYR A 3 31.46 2.33 -5.52
CA TYR A 3 31.08 1.46 -6.63
C TYR A 3 29.63 1.69 -7.08
N GLN A 4 29.35 2.81 -7.75
CA GLN A 4 27.98 3.17 -8.16
C GLN A 4 27.40 2.30 -9.27
N ASN A 5 28.27 1.70 -10.10
CA ASN A 5 27.83 0.89 -11.25
C ASN A 5 27.73 -0.61 -10.95
N VAL A 6 28.15 -1.04 -9.75
CA VAL A 6 28.10 -2.45 -9.35
C VAL A 6 26.79 -2.71 -8.62
N LYS A 7 26.05 -3.73 -9.09
CA LYS A 7 24.83 -4.21 -8.44
C LYS A 7 25.18 -5.32 -7.44
N PHE A 8 24.57 -5.28 -6.25
CA PHE A 8 24.85 -6.20 -5.15
C PHE A 8 23.61 -6.99 -4.74
N ILE A 9 23.87 -8.21 -4.26
CA ILE A 9 22.90 -9.05 -3.56
C ILE A 9 23.55 -9.45 -2.23
N PRO A 10 23.34 -8.72 -1.12
CA PRO A 10 23.85 -9.13 0.18
C PRO A 10 23.13 -10.40 0.64
N THR A 11 23.88 -11.39 1.10
CA THR A 11 23.36 -12.71 1.51
C THR A 11 23.66 -13.07 2.96
N GLY A 12 24.47 -12.27 3.66
CA GLY A 12 24.86 -12.50 5.05
C GLY A 12 24.54 -11.30 5.93
N GLY A 13 24.15 -11.56 7.19
CA GLY A 13 23.84 -10.51 8.16
C GLY A 13 22.53 -9.74 7.91
N ILE A 14 21.68 -10.23 7.01
CA ILE A 14 20.37 -9.64 6.73
C ILE A 14 19.32 -10.31 7.61
N ASP A 15 18.40 -9.52 8.17
CA ASP A 15 17.17 -9.97 8.82
C ASP A 15 16.02 -8.99 8.52
N ILE A 16 14.83 -9.25 9.07
CA ILE A 16 13.64 -8.43 8.83
C ILE A 16 13.78 -6.97 9.32
N ASN A 17 14.68 -6.71 10.28
CA ASN A 17 14.86 -5.40 10.89
C ASN A 17 15.75 -4.49 10.04
N ASN A 18 16.73 -5.07 9.31
CA ASN A 18 17.66 -4.30 8.47
C ASN A 18 17.41 -4.45 6.96
N LEU A 19 16.51 -5.35 6.54
CA LEU A 19 16.22 -5.63 5.13
C LEU A 19 15.89 -4.38 4.32
N ASN A 20 15.04 -3.52 4.87
CA ASN A 20 14.62 -2.27 4.21
C ASN A 20 15.77 -1.28 4.06
N ASP A 21 16.74 -1.28 4.98
CA ASP A 21 17.92 -0.41 4.88
C ASP A 21 18.75 -0.81 3.66
N TYR A 22 18.99 -2.11 3.47
CA TYR A 22 19.69 -2.61 2.29
C TYR A 22 18.91 -2.37 0.99
N LEU A 23 17.61 -2.66 0.98
CA LEU A 23 16.77 -2.47 -0.22
C LEU A 23 16.56 -0.99 -0.58
N SER A 24 16.82 -0.05 0.35
CA SER A 24 16.80 1.38 0.05
C SER A 24 18.01 1.84 -0.76
N LEU A 25 19.09 1.04 -0.81
CA LEU A 25 20.29 1.38 -1.57
C LEU A 25 20.05 1.14 -3.08
N PRO A 26 20.29 2.13 -3.95
CA PRO A 26 19.94 2.05 -5.37
C PRO A 26 20.72 0.97 -6.14
N ASN A 27 21.83 0.52 -5.59
CA ASN A 27 22.68 -0.51 -6.17
C ASN A 27 22.46 -1.91 -5.56
N VAL A 28 21.53 -2.07 -4.62
CA VAL A 28 21.09 -3.38 -4.11
C VAL A 28 19.83 -3.81 -4.84
N ILE A 29 19.88 -4.94 -5.54
CA ILE A 29 18.77 -5.40 -6.39
C ILE A 29 17.93 -6.52 -5.77
N ALA A 30 18.46 -7.19 -4.76
CA ALA A 30 17.79 -8.23 -3.98
C ALA A 30 18.59 -8.47 -2.69
N CYS A 31 17.97 -9.08 -1.68
CA CYS A 31 18.68 -9.56 -0.49
C CYS A 31 18.45 -11.05 -0.31
N GLY A 32 19.50 -11.79 0.03
CA GLY A 32 19.36 -13.16 0.53
C GLY A 32 18.89 -13.13 1.98
N GLY A 33 18.01 -14.07 2.35
CA GLY A 33 17.46 -14.14 3.69
C GLY A 33 17.60 -15.53 4.31
N SER A 34 18.70 -15.75 5.04
CA SER A 34 18.96 -17.01 5.72
C SER A 34 17.91 -17.39 6.76
N TRP A 35 17.10 -16.42 7.23
CA TRP A 35 15.98 -16.67 8.14
C TRP A 35 14.73 -17.18 7.42
N LEU A 36 14.51 -16.82 6.15
CA LEU A 36 13.28 -17.11 5.39
C LEU A 36 13.07 -18.63 5.19
N VAL A 37 14.14 -19.33 4.84
CA VAL A 37 14.11 -20.77 4.54
C VAL A 37 15.21 -21.48 5.34
N ALA A 38 15.15 -21.33 6.66
CA ALA A 38 16.17 -21.87 7.55
C ALA A 38 16.24 -23.43 7.46
N PRO A 39 17.44 -24.05 7.47
CA PRO A 39 17.59 -25.51 7.36
C PRO A 39 16.75 -26.30 8.37
N LYS A 40 16.57 -25.75 9.58
CA LYS A 40 15.72 -26.37 10.61
C LYS A 40 14.25 -26.46 10.18
N LEU A 41 13.72 -25.44 9.51
CA LEU A 41 12.35 -25.45 9.02
C LEU A 41 12.16 -26.47 7.90
N ILE A 42 13.13 -26.58 6.99
CA ILE A 42 13.13 -27.59 5.91
C ILE A 42 13.21 -29.00 6.51
N ASN A 43 14.20 -29.27 7.36
CA ASN A 43 14.44 -30.59 7.94
C ASN A 43 13.32 -31.06 8.87
N SER A 44 12.51 -30.13 9.38
CA SER A 44 11.32 -30.41 10.18
C SER A 44 10.02 -30.30 9.37
N GLU A 45 10.10 -30.22 8.03
CA GLU A 45 8.96 -30.15 7.09
C GLU A 45 7.94 -29.04 7.42
N LYS A 46 8.41 -27.94 8.02
CA LYS A 46 7.57 -26.81 8.44
C LYS A 46 7.28 -25.84 7.30
N PHE A 47 6.76 -26.35 6.20
CA PHE A 47 6.53 -25.55 4.99
C PHE A 47 5.51 -24.42 5.18
N LYS A 48 4.49 -24.63 6.01
CA LYS A 48 3.55 -23.58 6.37
C LYS A 48 4.21 -22.41 7.11
N GLU A 49 5.16 -22.70 8.01
CA GLU A 49 5.92 -21.66 8.71
C GLU A 49 6.79 -20.86 7.73
N ILE A 50 7.38 -21.53 6.73
CA ILE A 50 8.14 -20.88 5.65
C ILE A 50 7.22 -19.97 4.80
N GLU A 51 6.01 -20.43 4.46
CA GLU A 51 5.03 -19.65 3.71
C GLU A 51 4.61 -18.39 4.47
N GLU A 52 4.24 -18.53 5.75
CA GLU A 52 3.85 -17.42 6.61
C GLU A 52 5.00 -16.40 6.76
N LEU A 53 6.24 -16.90 6.91
CA LEU A 53 7.42 -16.05 7.02
C LEU A 53 7.73 -15.30 5.72
N ALA A 54 7.61 -15.98 4.57
CA ALA A 54 7.76 -15.35 3.26
C ALA A 54 6.68 -14.29 3.03
N PHE A 55 5.43 -14.59 3.34
CA PHE A 55 4.31 -13.64 3.24
C PHE A 55 4.56 -12.41 4.12
N LYS A 56 4.88 -12.62 5.40
CA LYS A 56 5.15 -11.54 6.35
C LYS A 56 6.31 -10.68 5.89
N THR A 57 7.39 -11.30 5.39
CA THR A 57 8.57 -10.57 4.92
C THR A 57 8.22 -9.66 3.75
N VAL A 58 7.51 -10.15 2.73
CA VAL A 58 7.11 -9.29 1.60
C VAL A 58 6.13 -8.21 2.06
N SER A 59 5.17 -8.52 2.94
CA SER A 59 4.26 -7.53 3.51
C SER A 59 4.99 -6.42 4.28
N THR A 60 6.10 -6.74 4.96
CA THR A 60 6.94 -5.76 5.66
C THR A 60 7.74 -4.89 4.69
N ILE A 61 8.24 -5.47 3.59
CA ILE A 61 8.97 -4.70 2.55
C ILE A 61 8.02 -3.73 1.83
N LEU A 62 6.84 -4.22 1.43
CA LEU A 62 5.81 -3.41 0.78
C LEU A 62 5.17 -2.41 1.74
N ASP A 63 5.27 -2.68 3.05
CA ASP A 63 4.81 -1.83 4.13
C ASP A 63 3.34 -1.43 3.94
N PHE A 64 2.46 -2.43 3.82
CA PHE A 64 1.03 -2.19 3.68
C PHE A 64 0.44 -1.56 4.96
N SER A 65 -0.27 -0.45 4.81
CA SER A 65 -1.02 0.15 5.92
C SER A 65 -2.28 0.85 5.43
N LEU A 66 -3.28 1.01 6.28
CA LEU A 66 -4.41 1.89 5.96
C LEU A 66 -3.87 3.31 5.72
N SER A 67 -4.22 3.90 4.57
CA SER A 67 -3.89 5.29 4.23
C SER A 67 -5.07 6.19 4.53
N HIS A 68 -6.23 5.88 3.95
CA HIS A 68 -7.45 6.66 4.11
C HIS A 68 -8.70 5.87 3.74
N ILE A 69 -9.85 6.36 4.17
CA ILE A 69 -11.18 5.84 3.83
C ILE A 69 -11.92 6.91 3.04
N GLY A 70 -12.21 6.62 1.78
CA GLY A 70 -13.09 7.38 0.92
C GLY A 70 -14.54 6.97 1.12
N ILE A 71 -15.41 7.95 1.37
CA ILE A 71 -16.83 7.72 1.59
C ILE A 71 -17.61 8.49 0.53
N ASN A 72 -18.43 7.75 -0.23
CA ASN A 72 -19.20 8.31 -1.34
C ASN A 72 -20.37 9.17 -0.83
N MET A 73 -20.37 10.47 -1.13
CA MET A 73 -21.49 11.37 -0.83
C MET A 73 -22.27 11.72 -2.09
N LYS A 74 -23.55 12.05 -1.91
CA LYS A 74 -24.46 12.43 -3.00
C LYS A 74 -24.01 13.69 -3.74
N ASN A 75 -23.46 14.67 -3.02
CA ASN A 75 -23.02 15.94 -3.57
C ASN A 75 -21.98 16.62 -2.66
N LYS A 76 -21.45 17.77 -3.12
CA LYS A 76 -20.44 18.57 -2.41
C LYS A 76 -20.96 19.10 -1.07
N GLU A 77 -22.24 19.47 -0.99
CA GLU A 77 -22.85 20.05 0.19
C GLU A 77 -22.89 19.04 1.33
N VAL A 78 -23.31 17.79 1.04
CA VAL A 78 -23.31 16.69 2.02
C VAL A 78 -21.88 16.32 2.43
N ALA A 79 -20.93 16.31 1.50
CA ALA A 79 -19.52 16.10 1.83
C ALA A 79 -18.97 17.16 2.80
N MET A 80 -19.25 18.44 2.54
CA MET A 80 -18.82 19.54 3.41
C MET A 80 -19.50 19.51 4.78
N LYS A 81 -20.77 19.10 4.84
CA LYS A 81 -21.49 18.90 6.11
C LYS A 81 -20.78 17.84 6.96
N ASN A 82 -20.50 16.65 6.41
CA ASN A 82 -19.81 15.59 7.15
C ASN A 82 -18.39 16.01 7.56
N ALA A 83 -17.65 16.69 6.69
CA ALA A 83 -16.33 17.19 7.03
C ALA A 83 -16.35 18.20 8.19
N SER A 84 -17.37 19.08 8.21
CA SER A 84 -17.61 20.00 9.32
C SER A 84 -17.94 19.28 10.62
N GLU A 85 -18.75 18.22 10.57
CA GLU A 85 -19.09 17.44 11.78
C GLU A 85 -17.86 16.69 12.33
N ILE A 86 -17.02 16.08 11.49
CA ILE A 86 -15.75 15.48 11.95
C ILE A 86 -14.84 16.51 12.60
N PHE A 87 -14.72 17.71 12.02
CA PHE A 87 -13.94 18.78 12.62
C PHE A 87 -14.50 19.20 13.98
N LYS A 88 -15.83 19.33 14.13
CA LYS A 88 -16.46 19.67 15.41
C LYS A 88 -16.27 18.58 16.46
N LEU A 89 -16.41 17.31 16.09
CA LEU A 89 -16.34 16.19 17.02
C LEU A 89 -14.92 15.90 17.49
N PHE A 90 -13.94 15.96 16.57
CA PHE A 90 -12.58 15.46 16.82
C PHE A 90 -11.46 16.45 16.52
N GLY A 91 -11.77 17.62 15.94
CA GLY A 91 -10.78 18.65 15.62
C GLY A 91 -9.96 18.41 14.35
N PHE A 92 -10.30 17.41 13.51
CA PHE A 92 -9.48 17.06 12.35
C PHE A 92 -9.61 18.13 11.25
N PRO A 93 -8.51 18.73 10.79
CA PRO A 93 -8.54 19.90 9.91
C PRO A 93 -9.17 19.58 8.55
N ILE A 94 -9.99 20.50 8.04
CA ILE A 94 -10.69 20.36 6.75
C ILE A 94 -9.79 20.82 5.61
N ASN A 95 -9.55 19.93 4.65
CA ASN A 95 -8.78 20.20 3.43
C ASN A 95 -9.68 20.02 2.21
N ILE A 96 -10.06 21.12 1.55
CA ILE A 96 -10.98 21.09 0.41
C ILE A 96 -10.21 20.80 -0.88
N GLY A 97 -10.34 19.59 -1.41
CA GLY A 97 -9.78 19.19 -2.70
C GLY A 97 -10.72 19.49 -3.87
N LYS A 98 -10.32 19.08 -5.08
CA LYS A 98 -11.16 19.19 -6.29
C LYS A 98 -12.33 18.22 -6.25
N SER A 99 -12.06 16.92 -6.14
CA SER A 99 -13.06 15.83 -6.21
C SER A 99 -13.62 15.42 -4.85
N SER A 100 -12.91 15.72 -3.77
CA SER A 100 -13.23 15.30 -2.41
C SER A 100 -12.86 16.38 -1.39
N ILE A 101 -13.26 16.18 -0.14
CA ILE A 101 -12.90 17.00 1.02
C ILE A 101 -12.31 16.06 2.06
N PHE A 102 -11.12 16.36 2.55
CA PHE A 102 -10.46 15.56 3.57
C PHE A 102 -10.62 16.15 4.96
N ASN A 103 -10.70 15.30 5.99
CA ASN A 103 -10.32 15.67 7.35
C ASN A 103 -9.00 14.97 7.69
N GLY A 104 -7.95 15.76 7.95
CA GLY A 104 -6.60 15.21 8.13
C GLY A 104 -6.13 14.49 6.87
N LYS A 105 -5.70 13.24 7.01
CA LYS A 105 -5.35 12.33 5.91
C LYS A 105 -6.30 11.13 5.81
N GLU A 106 -7.06 10.87 6.86
CA GLU A 106 -7.72 9.59 7.10
C GLU A 106 -9.13 9.54 6.50
N PHE A 107 -9.91 10.62 6.62
CA PHE A 107 -11.28 10.68 6.11
C PHE A 107 -11.32 11.46 4.80
N GLU A 108 -11.79 10.82 3.74
CA GLU A 108 -12.02 11.43 2.43
C GLU A 108 -13.52 11.42 2.10
N TRP A 109 -14.16 12.59 2.09
CA TRP A 109 -15.55 12.76 1.70
C TRP A 109 -15.64 13.06 0.21
N MET A 110 -16.07 12.08 -0.58
CA MET A 110 -16.21 12.23 -2.03
C MET A 110 -17.39 13.14 -2.36
N LYS A 111 -17.20 14.15 -3.22
CA LYS A 111 -18.27 15.11 -3.58
C LYS A 111 -19.33 14.53 -4.52
N LYS A 112 -19.07 13.36 -5.09
CA LYS A 112 -19.99 12.55 -5.89
C LYS A 112 -19.55 11.09 -5.78
N PRO A 113 -20.45 10.10 -5.95
CA PRO A 113 -20.04 8.70 -5.93
C PRO A 113 -19.01 8.40 -7.02
N PHE A 114 -18.06 7.52 -6.70
CA PHE A 114 -17.09 6.98 -7.65
C PHE A 114 -17.16 5.44 -7.66
N LEU A 115 -16.13 4.74 -7.20
CA LEU A 115 -16.10 3.29 -7.07
C LEU A 115 -16.55 2.84 -5.67
N GLY A 116 -17.03 1.60 -5.59
CA GLY A 116 -17.66 1.02 -4.41
C GLY A 116 -18.99 1.68 -4.05
N ARG A 117 -19.95 0.91 -3.56
CA ARG A 117 -21.23 1.48 -3.10
C ARG A 117 -21.03 2.42 -1.92
N ASN A 118 -20.15 2.08 -0.99
CA ASN A 118 -19.83 2.90 0.18
C ASN A 118 -18.67 3.88 -0.05
N GLY A 119 -17.88 3.68 -1.11
CA GLY A 119 -16.65 4.42 -1.40
C GLY A 119 -15.46 3.48 -1.52
N HIS A 120 -14.29 3.90 -1.02
CA HIS A 120 -13.06 3.15 -1.17
C HIS A 120 -12.21 3.10 0.10
N ILE A 121 -11.39 2.06 0.23
CA ILE A 121 -10.36 1.95 1.26
C ILE A 121 -8.99 1.98 0.56
N ALA A 122 -8.17 2.94 0.98
CA ALA A 122 -6.84 3.13 0.44
C ALA A 122 -5.80 2.39 1.27
N ILE A 123 -5.02 1.53 0.64
CA ILE A 123 -3.87 0.86 1.26
C ILE A 123 -2.58 1.53 0.78
N GLY A 124 -1.89 2.16 1.71
CA GLY A 124 -0.58 2.73 1.50
C GLY A 124 0.47 1.63 1.31
N THR A 125 1.36 1.80 0.34
CA THR A 125 2.55 0.96 0.14
C THR A 125 3.76 1.79 -0.28
N ARG A 126 4.98 1.33 0.02
CA ARG A 126 6.22 2.01 -0.38
C ARG A 126 6.49 1.96 -1.89
N ASN A 127 6.01 0.92 -2.57
CA ASN A 127 6.25 0.69 -3.99
C ASN A 127 4.98 0.06 -4.60
N VAL A 128 4.27 0.83 -5.43
CA VAL A 128 2.95 0.44 -5.95
C VAL A 128 3.12 -0.68 -6.99
N GLU A 129 4.12 -0.60 -7.86
CA GLU A 129 4.39 -1.58 -8.90
C GLU A 129 4.76 -2.95 -8.32
N ALA A 130 5.60 -2.98 -7.28
CA ALA A 130 5.94 -4.22 -6.57
C ALA A 130 4.72 -4.80 -5.83
N ALA A 131 3.86 -3.94 -5.28
CA ALA A 131 2.62 -4.36 -4.66
C ALA A 131 1.61 -4.94 -5.66
N ILE A 132 1.50 -4.37 -6.87
CA ILE A 132 0.72 -4.94 -7.97
C ILE A 132 1.23 -6.34 -8.28
N ALA A 133 2.52 -6.49 -8.58
CA ALA A 133 3.11 -7.78 -8.91
C ALA A 133 2.93 -8.83 -7.80
N PHE A 134 2.97 -8.42 -6.53
CA PHE A 134 2.73 -9.29 -5.38
C PHE A 134 1.27 -9.77 -5.29
N LEU A 135 0.31 -8.91 -5.59
CA LEU A 135 -1.13 -9.17 -5.53
C LEU A 135 -1.63 -9.92 -6.78
N GLU A 136 -1.11 -9.62 -7.97
CA GLU A 136 -1.43 -10.35 -9.21
C GLU A 136 -1.00 -11.82 -9.12
N ARG A 137 0.17 -12.10 -8.54
CA ARG A 137 0.61 -13.48 -8.24
C ARG A 137 -0.31 -14.23 -7.29
N ARG A 138 -1.21 -13.51 -6.59
CA ARG A 138 -2.24 -14.04 -5.69
C ARG A 138 -3.64 -14.01 -6.32
N GLY A 139 -3.73 -13.75 -7.63
CA GLY A 139 -5.00 -13.74 -8.36
C GLY A 139 -5.83 -12.46 -8.19
N ILE A 140 -5.23 -11.38 -7.67
CA ILE A 140 -5.91 -10.09 -7.57
C ILE A 140 -5.60 -9.25 -8.81
N ALA A 141 -6.64 -8.97 -9.60
CA ALA A 141 -6.55 -8.10 -10.76
C ALA A 141 -6.69 -6.61 -10.36
N PHE A 142 -6.38 -5.72 -11.31
CA PHE A 142 -6.47 -4.26 -11.14
C PHE A 142 -7.27 -3.62 -12.26
N LYS A 143 -7.89 -2.48 -11.95
CA LYS A 143 -8.64 -1.66 -12.91
C LYS A 143 -7.67 -0.67 -13.58
N GLU A 144 -7.10 -1.07 -14.71
CA GLU A 144 -6.06 -0.30 -15.42
C GLU A 144 -6.50 1.13 -15.78
N GLU A 145 -7.79 1.35 -16.04
CA GLU A 145 -8.37 2.67 -16.31
C GLU A 145 -8.29 3.65 -15.12
N THR A 146 -8.01 3.13 -13.92
CA THR A 146 -7.88 3.93 -12.69
C THR A 146 -6.44 4.30 -12.34
N ARG A 147 -5.47 3.87 -13.17
CA ARG A 147 -4.06 4.21 -12.98
C ARG A 147 -3.86 5.71 -12.86
N LYS A 148 -3.08 6.10 -11.85
CA LYS A 148 -2.69 7.47 -11.62
C LYS A 148 -1.19 7.58 -11.47
N GLU A 149 -0.58 8.33 -12.37
CA GLU A 149 0.85 8.58 -12.38
C GLU A 149 1.16 10.03 -11.99
N LYS A 150 2.34 10.23 -11.40
CA LYS A 150 2.89 11.55 -11.10
C LYS A 150 4.40 11.50 -11.26
N ASN A 151 4.97 12.39 -12.07
CA ASN A 151 6.41 12.41 -12.38
C ASN A 151 6.92 11.03 -12.87
N ASP A 152 6.20 10.43 -13.83
CA ASP A 152 6.51 9.12 -14.43
C ASP A 152 6.53 7.93 -13.45
N GLU A 153 5.92 8.09 -12.28
CA GLU A 153 5.77 7.04 -11.27
C GLU A 153 4.29 6.75 -10.98
N LEU A 154 3.93 5.47 -10.84
CA LEU A 154 2.58 5.07 -10.47
C LEU A 154 2.34 5.37 -8.98
N VAL A 155 1.37 6.25 -8.71
CA VAL A 155 1.05 6.69 -7.35
C VAL A 155 -0.26 6.14 -6.81
N ALA A 156 -1.17 5.66 -7.65
CA ALA A 156 -2.37 4.95 -7.20
C ALA A 156 -2.98 4.07 -8.30
N ILE A 157 -3.66 2.99 -7.90
CA ILE A 157 -4.43 2.11 -8.78
C ILE A 157 -5.49 1.33 -7.97
N TYR A 158 -6.70 1.17 -8.51
CA TYR A 158 -7.74 0.36 -7.88
C TYR A 158 -7.59 -1.12 -8.21
N LEU A 159 -7.86 -1.96 -7.22
CA LEU A 159 -7.99 -3.40 -7.38
C LEU A 159 -9.35 -3.70 -8.05
N ASP A 160 -9.42 -4.78 -8.81
CA ASP A 160 -10.66 -5.32 -9.38
C ASP A 160 -11.34 -6.28 -8.39
N ILE A 161 -11.57 -5.79 -7.17
CA ILE A 161 -12.29 -6.48 -6.10
C ILE A 161 -12.99 -5.45 -5.22
N GLU A 162 -14.16 -5.84 -4.70
CA GLU A 162 -14.85 -5.10 -3.64
C GLU A 162 -15.05 -6.00 -2.42
N LEU A 163 -14.84 -5.44 -1.23
CA LEU A 163 -15.04 -6.12 0.05
C LEU A 163 -15.91 -5.24 0.94
N GLY A 164 -17.02 -5.78 1.44
CA GLY A 164 -17.95 -5.01 2.29
C GLY A 164 -18.50 -3.77 1.60
N ASP A 165 -18.75 -3.84 0.29
CA ASP A 165 -19.23 -2.74 -0.56
C ASP A 165 -18.26 -1.54 -0.69
N PHE A 166 -16.99 -1.72 -0.33
CA PHE A 166 -15.92 -0.77 -0.61
C PHE A 166 -15.03 -1.30 -1.74
N ALA A 167 -14.66 -0.40 -2.66
CA ALA A 167 -13.54 -0.62 -3.55
C ALA A 167 -12.21 -0.49 -2.80
N PHE A 168 -11.17 -1.15 -3.25
CA PHE A 168 -9.83 -1.03 -2.67
C PHE A 168 -8.88 -0.43 -3.70
N HIS A 169 -7.96 0.43 -3.25
CA HIS A 169 -6.88 0.92 -4.10
C HIS A 169 -5.56 0.97 -3.36
N LEU A 170 -4.48 0.74 -4.11
CA LEU A 170 -3.13 1.00 -3.64
C LEU A 170 -2.84 2.49 -3.81
N VAL A 171 -2.12 3.07 -2.86
CA VAL A 171 -1.58 4.42 -2.95
C VAL A 171 -0.14 4.44 -2.48
N LYS A 172 0.72 5.17 -3.18
CA LYS A 172 2.12 5.33 -2.78
C LYS A 172 2.21 6.13 -1.47
N LYS A 173 2.94 5.61 -0.49
CA LYS A 173 3.27 6.33 0.74
C LYS A 173 4.14 7.54 0.42
N ARG A 174 3.86 8.65 1.11
CA ARG A 174 4.67 9.88 1.04
C ARG A 174 5.78 9.84 2.08
#